data_AF-A0A6N4TIB7-F1
#
_entry.id   AF-A0A6N4TIB7-F1
#
_cell.length_a   1.000
_cell.length_b   1.000
_cell.length_c   1.000
_cell.angle_alpha   90.00
_cell.angle_beta   90.00
_cell.angle_gamma   90.00
#
_symmetry.space_group_name_H-M   'P 1'
#
loop_
_entity.id
_entity.type
_entity.pdbx_description
1 polymer ?
#
loop_
_entity_poly.entity_id
_entity_poly.type
_entity_poly.pdbx_seq_one_letter_code
_entity_poly.pdbx_strand_id
1 'polypeptide(L)'
;MELRDILGMGKDFLLIGIFLTVLLVAIFGIGYLVYRKIGKGKKKADKYKLLWWFVFICYILVVVLGTLLSRGSYHDGAMLLSPFFAYQEAWMSASFAAWGLIVVNIVLFVPFGFLLPLGNKKFQTFWKTYLAGFLFSLTIELIQLFFHLGIFETADLLNNTIGVCIGYGFYKIIVCFMSARKKEKISIMKTILFQIPLFLCIAGFGGTYIVYQMQELGNIPTYPLDITMKHNIDVTIHSSETYDTKEVNEMVYKMEGYTKEEAKQVAISFFDRMHTKINEDSVMVYDECVIYEDVDEKYNIWIYFKNGNININTLNIRDEENKQSIKASRETLEKALSKYGIFLPEGTTLTINKERQTYSFEADKIKIGDTLYDGKLECTYYENGELDNIRNEIIVANPYKEFPLISQQEAFEKLYDEEFGFYDKDITLDVGKVHIGYKQDSKGYYQPVYVFDVKYNNEDTISQIMIPAVKK
;
A
#
# COMPACT_ATOMS: atom_id res chain seq x y z
N MET A 1 5.48 -0.60 -5.04
CA MET A 1 5.59 -1.72 -6.00
C MET A 1 4.89 -1.29 -7.28
N GLU A 2 5.58 -1.22 -8.41
CA GLU A 2 4.98 -0.75 -9.66
C GLU A 2 4.00 -1.79 -10.22
N LEU A 3 3.08 -1.35 -11.09
CA LEU A 3 2.28 -2.26 -11.92
C LEU A 3 3.18 -3.24 -12.70
N ARG A 4 4.38 -2.80 -13.11
CA ARG A 4 5.37 -3.63 -13.79
C ARG A 4 5.85 -4.80 -12.92
N ASP A 5 6.06 -4.57 -11.63
CA ASP A 5 6.48 -5.61 -10.68
C ASP A 5 5.34 -6.60 -10.43
N ILE A 6 4.10 -6.13 -10.30
CA ILE A 6 2.90 -6.97 -10.21
C ILE A 6 2.77 -7.85 -11.46
N LEU A 7 2.95 -7.26 -12.65
CA LEU A 7 2.89 -7.98 -13.92
C LEU A 7 4.05 -8.97 -14.08
N GLY A 8 5.24 -8.62 -13.58
CA GLY A 8 6.41 -9.49 -13.52
C GLY A 8 6.15 -10.73 -12.67
N MET A 9 5.71 -10.56 -11.43
CA MET A 9 5.34 -11.67 -10.56
C MET A 9 4.20 -12.51 -11.15
N GLY A 10 3.19 -11.86 -11.75
CA GLY A 10 2.10 -12.55 -12.44
C GLY A 10 2.60 -13.43 -13.58
N LYS A 11 3.61 -12.99 -14.33
CA LYS A 11 4.25 -13.78 -15.40
C LYS A 11 5.01 -14.98 -14.82
N ASP A 12 5.72 -14.82 -13.72
CA ASP A 12 6.46 -15.92 -13.09
C ASP A 12 5.52 -16.98 -12.54
N PHE A 13 4.46 -16.59 -11.83
CA PHE A 13 3.42 -17.52 -11.38
C PHE A 13 2.71 -18.19 -12.56
N LEU A 14 2.49 -17.49 -13.67
CA LEU A 14 1.93 -18.07 -14.89
C LEU A 14 2.86 -19.15 -15.47
N LEU A 15 4.18 -18.90 -15.54
CA LEU A 15 5.15 -19.87 -16.03
C LEU A 15 5.20 -21.12 -15.15
N ILE A 16 5.22 -20.95 -13.82
CA ILE A 16 5.16 -22.05 -12.85
C ILE A 16 3.84 -22.83 -13.01
N GLY A 17 2.72 -22.13 -13.11
CA GLY A 17 1.40 -22.73 -13.33
C GLY A 17 1.34 -23.56 -14.61
N ILE A 18 1.88 -23.04 -15.72
CA ILE A 18 1.98 -23.78 -16.99
C ILE A 18 2.83 -25.03 -16.81
N PHE A 19 4.02 -24.91 -16.21
CA PHE A 19 4.93 -26.03 -15.98
C PHE A 19 4.26 -27.15 -15.18
N LEU A 20 3.65 -26.82 -14.04
CA LEU A 20 2.94 -27.79 -13.20
C LEU A 20 1.75 -28.43 -13.92
N THR A 21 1.02 -27.66 -14.73
CA THR A 21 -0.12 -28.19 -15.49
C THR A 21 0.34 -29.15 -16.59
N VAL A 22 1.44 -28.84 -17.30
CA VAL A 22 2.05 -29.74 -18.29
C VAL A 22 2.48 -31.04 -17.62
N LEU A 23 3.09 -30.96 -16.43
CA LEU A 23 3.49 -32.13 -15.65
C LEU A 23 2.27 -32.97 -15.25
N LEU A 24 1.18 -32.35 -14.78
CA LEU A 24 -0.08 -33.03 -14.50
C LEU A 24 -0.68 -33.69 -15.76
N VAL A 25 -0.68 -33.01 -16.91
CA VAL A 25 -1.15 -33.59 -18.17
C VAL A 25 -0.30 -34.76 -18.61
N ALA A 26 1.03 -34.71 -18.43
CA ALA A 26 1.91 -35.84 -18.72
C ALA A 26 1.56 -37.04 -17.83
N ILE A 27 1.38 -36.83 -16.53
CA ILE A 27 0.96 -37.88 -15.58
C ILE A 27 -0.40 -38.47 -15.97
N PHE A 28 -1.41 -37.63 -16.19
CA PHE A 28 -2.74 -38.09 -16.62
C PHE A 28 -2.71 -38.76 -17.99
N GLY A 29 -1.86 -38.29 -18.90
CA GLY A 29 -1.63 -38.88 -20.21
C GLY A 29 -1.04 -40.28 -20.10
N ILE A 30 -0.02 -40.48 -19.26
CA ILE A 30 0.55 -41.79 -18.94
C ILE A 30 -0.52 -42.69 -18.31
N GLY A 31 -1.28 -42.19 -17.34
CA GLY A 31 -2.40 -42.92 -16.73
C GLY A 31 -3.49 -43.33 -17.74
N TYR A 32 -3.82 -42.46 -18.69
CA TYR A 32 -4.78 -42.75 -19.76
C TYR A 32 -4.24 -43.79 -20.76
N LEU A 33 -2.94 -43.74 -21.08
CA LEU A 33 -2.26 -44.74 -21.90
C LEU A 33 -2.26 -46.11 -21.22
N VAL A 34 -2.01 -46.17 -19.91
CA VAL A 34 -2.12 -47.38 -19.09
C VAL A 34 -3.57 -47.90 -19.10
N TYR A 35 -4.57 -47.03 -18.87
CA TYR A 35 -5.99 -47.39 -18.96
C TYR A 35 -6.38 -47.98 -20.32
N ARG A 36 -5.85 -47.45 -21.44
CA ARG A 36 -6.11 -47.99 -22.78
C ARG A 36 -5.36 -49.28 -23.08
N LYS A 37 -4.06 -49.33 -22.80
CA LYS A 37 -3.20 -50.46 -23.17
C LYS A 37 -3.36 -51.66 -22.23
N ILE A 38 -3.43 -51.40 -20.92
CA ILE A 38 -3.48 -52.45 -19.89
C ILE A 38 -4.93 -52.67 -19.43
N GLY A 39 -5.69 -51.61 -19.20
CA GLY A 39 -7.08 -51.68 -18.72
C GLY A 39 -8.16 -51.98 -19.78
N LYS A 40 -7.79 -52.09 -21.07
CA LYS A 40 -8.72 -52.27 -22.22
C LYS A 40 -9.89 -51.26 -22.25
N GLY A 41 -9.66 -50.06 -21.74
CA GLY A 41 -10.68 -49.00 -21.67
C GLY A 41 -11.18 -48.54 -23.03
N LYS A 42 -12.51 -48.50 -23.21
CA LYS A 42 -13.16 -48.12 -24.49
C LYS A 42 -13.58 -46.64 -24.59
N LYS A 43 -13.52 -45.87 -23.50
CA LYS A 43 -13.96 -44.46 -23.49
C LYS A 43 -12.89 -43.56 -24.12
N LYS A 44 -13.26 -42.86 -25.21
CA LYS A 44 -12.45 -41.79 -25.81
C LYS A 44 -12.58 -40.52 -24.96
N ALA A 45 -11.46 -39.86 -24.70
CA ALA A 45 -11.46 -38.57 -24.03
C ALA A 45 -11.97 -37.47 -24.99
N ASP A 46 -12.84 -36.59 -24.51
CA ASP A 46 -13.29 -35.42 -25.25
C ASP A 46 -12.19 -34.35 -25.22
N LYS A 47 -11.62 -34.05 -26.40
CA LYS A 47 -10.52 -33.09 -26.54
C LYS A 47 -10.85 -31.68 -26.03
N TYR A 48 -12.10 -31.23 -26.15
CA TYR A 48 -12.50 -29.91 -25.66
C TYR A 48 -12.64 -29.91 -24.14
N LYS A 49 -13.12 -31.01 -23.57
CA LYS A 49 -13.18 -31.19 -22.12
C LYS A 49 -11.79 -31.33 -21.49
N LEU A 50 -10.85 -31.98 -22.18
CA LEU A 50 -9.45 -32.05 -21.78
C LEU A 50 -8.79 -30.67 -21.81
N LEU A 51 -8.98 -29.90 -22.89
CA LEU A 51 -8.47 -28.53 -22.99
C LEU A 51 -9.04 -27.64 -21.89
N TRP A 52 -10.34 -27.74 -21.62
CA TRP A 52 -10.96 -27.00 -20.52
C TRP A 52 -10.34 -27.36 -19.17
N TRP A 53 -10.16 -28.65 -18.85
CA TRP A 53 -9.51 -29.08 -17.61
C TRP A 53 -8.07 -28.55 -17.50
N PHE A 54 -7.32 -28.58 -18.60
CA PHE A 54 -5.96 -28.02 -18.64
C PHE A 54 -5.95 -26.54 -18.28
N VAL A 55 -6.77 -25.73 -18.96
CA VAL A 55 -6.85 -24.28 -18.72
C VAL A 55 -7.34 -24.00 -17.30
N PHE A 56 -8.37 -24.71 -16.83
CA PHE A 56 -8.94 -24.50 -15.51
C PHE A 56 -7.97 -24.89 -14.39
N ILE A 57 -7.26 -26.01 -14.50
CA ILE A 57 -6.25 -26.42 -13.51
C ILE A 57 -5.07 -25.45 -13.50
N CYS A 58 -4.58 -25.06 -14.68
CA CYS A 58 -3.51 -24.06 -14.78
C CYS A 58 -3.90 -22.76 -14.09
N TYR A 59 -5.12 -22.28 -14.35
CA TYR A 59 -5.66 -21.11 -13.70
C TYR A 59 -5.72 -21.27 -12.17
N ILE A 60 -6.29 -22.38 -11.66
CA ILE A 60 -6.39 -22.62 -10.22
C ILE A 60 -5.00 -22.66 -9.57
N LEU A 61 -4.00 -23.28 -10.23
CA LEU A 61 -2.63 -23.29 -9.72
C LEU A 61 -2.02 -21.89 -9.67
N VAL A 62 -2.21 -21.06 -10.70
CA VAL A 62 -1.74 -19.67 -10.69
C VAL A 62 -2.36 -18.89 -9.55
N VAL A 63 -3.68 -19.02 -9.33
CA VAL A 63 -4.37 -18.35 -8.23
C VAL A 63 -3.83 -18.82 -6.88
N VAL A 64 -3.79 -20.13 -6.65
CA VAL A 64 -3.35 -20.69 -5.35
C VAL A 64 -1.89 -20.37 -5.06
N LEU A 65 -1.00 -20.47 -6.05
CA LEU A 65 0.41 -20.12 -5.85
C LEU A 65 0.58 -18.63 -5.64
N GLY A 66 -0.11 -17.81 -6.44
CA GLY A 66 -0.08 -16.36 -6.32
C GLY A 66 -0.60 -15.88 -4.96
N THR A 67 -1.66 -16.47 -4.42
CA THR A 67 -2.21 -16.05 -3.12
C THR A 67 -1.44 -16.61 -1.94
N LEU A 68 -0.89 -17.83 -2.03
CA LEU A 68 -0.19 -18.48 -0.90
C LEU A 68 1.30 -18.11 -0.80
N LEU A 69 1.97 -17.83 -1.93
CA LEU A 69 3.43 -17.63 -1.96
C LEU A 69 3.86 -16.16 -2.12
N SER A 70 2.96 -15.24 -2.45
CA SER A 70 3.32 -13.83 -2.73
C SER A 70 3.39 -12.93 -1.50
N ARG A 71 2.94 -13.37 -0.32
CA ARG A 71 2.95 -12.54 0.91
C ARG A 71 4.09 -13.00 1.84
N GLY A 72 4.94 -12.05 2.26
CA GLY A 72 6.09 -12.28 3.13
C GLY A 72 5.71 -12.82 4.50
N SER A 73 6.57 -13.66 5.08
CA SER A 73 6.36 -14.45 6.30
C SER A 73 6.41 -13.64 7.61
N TYR A 74 5.63 -12.57 7.75
CA TYR A 74 5.72 -11.66 8.91
C TYR A 74 4.40 -11.33 9.62
N HIS A 75 3.34 -12.12 9.44
CA HIS A 75 2.08 -11.87 10.15
C HIS A 75 1.55 -13.14 10.82
N ASP A 76 1.63 -13.16 12.15
CA ASP A 76 1.13 -14.21 13.03
C ASP A 76 -0.38 -14.38 12.89
N GLY A 77 -0.84 -15.22 11.96
CA GLY A 77 -2.20 -15.80 11.94
C GLY A 77 -3.36 -14.82 12.14
N ALA A 78 -3.18 -13.55 11.74
CA ALA A 78 -4.11 -12.49 12.08
C ALA A 78 -5.37 -12.55 11.21
N MET A 79 -6.47 -12.01 11.75
CA MET A 79 -7.74 -11.92 11.05
C MET A 79 -8.18 -10.47 10.96
N LEU A 80 -8.36 -9.98 9.74
CA LEU A 80 -8.95 -8.68 9.45
C LEU A 80 -10.38 -8.88 8.96
N LEU A 81 -11.33 -8.72 9.88
CA LEU A 81 -12.74 -9.02 9.62
C LEU A 81 -13.55 -7.83 9.09
N SER A 82 -12.98 -6.63 9.04
CA SER A 82 -13.63 -5.47 8.43
C SER A 82 -13.59 -5.55 6.90
N PRO A 83 -14.72 -5.78 6.21
CA PRO A 83 -14.76 -6.03 4.77
C PRO A 83 -14.38 -4.81 3.92
N PHE A 84 -14.35 -3.62 4.53
CA PHE A 84 -14.04 -2.36 3.87
C PHE A 84 -12.71 -1.73 4.30
N PHE A 85 -11.94 -2.40 5.17
CA PHE A 85 -10.68 -1.85 5.67
C PHE A 85 -9.72 -1.49 4.53
N ALA A 86 -9.48 -2.41 3.58
CA ALA A 86 -8.60 -2.15 2.44
C ALA A 86 -9.08 -0.95 1.60
N TYR A 87 -10.39 -0.72 1.52
CA TYR A 87 -10.96 0.44 0.83
C TYR A 87 -10.73 1.73 1.60
N GLN A 88 -10.86 1.72 2.92
CA GLN A 88 -10.51 2.85 3.79
C GLN A 88 -9.02 3.16 3.70
N GLU A 89 -8.17 2.13 3.76
CA GLU A 89 -6.71 2.20 3.56
C GLU A 89 -6.34 2.88 2.25
N ALA A 90 -6.89 2.38 1.15
CA ALA A 90 -6.66 2.95 -0.17
C ALA A 90 -7.19 4.39 -0.27
N TRP A 91 -8.30 4.70 0.40
CA TRP A 91 -8.88 6.05 0.41
C TRP A 91 -8.01 7.05 1.20
N MET A 92 -7.61 6.75 2.43
CA MET A 92 -6.82 7.69 3.26
C MET A 92 -5.40 7.86 2.76
N SER A 93 -4.74 6.78 2.37
CA SER A 93 -3.41 6.86 1.75
C SER A 93 -3.48 7.57 0.38
N ALA A 94 -4.63 7.50 -0.29
CA ALA A 94 -4.79 7.81 -1.71
C ALA A 94 -3.72 7.14 -2.58
N SER A 95 -3.28 5.95 -2.16
CA SER A 95 -2.21 5.21 -2.81
C SER A 95 -2.76 4.43 -4.01
N PHE A 96 -2.19 4.68 -5.19
CA PHE A 96 -2.52 3.93 -6.39
C PHE A 96 -2.23 2.43 -6.21
N ALA A 97 -1.13 2.09 -5.54
CA ALA A 97 -0.79 0.72 -5.19
C ALA A 97 -1.86 0.05 -4.32
N ALA A 98 -2.35 0.72 -3.27
CA ALA A 98 -3.40 0.19 -2.39
C ALA A 98 -4.71 -0.08 -3.17
N TRP A 99 -5.15 0.86 -4.01
CA TRP A 99 -6.28 0.66 -4.92
C TRP A 99 -6.02 -0.48 -5.92
N GLY A 100 -4.81 -0.58 -6.43
CA GLY A 100 -4.37 -1.62 -7.35
C GLY A 100 -4.50 -3.02 -6.77
N LEU A 101 -4.17 -3.22 -5.49
CA LEU A 101 -4.32 -4.51 -4.81
C LEU A 101 -5.77 -5.00 -4.79
N ILE A 102 -6.72 -4.10 -4.48
CA ILE A 102 -8.16 -4.40 -4.51
C ILE A 102 -8.59 -4.84 -5.91
N VAL A 103 -8.17 -4.09 -6.94
CA VAL A 103 -8.50 -4.38 -8.35
C VAL A 103 -7.91 -5.72 -8.79
N VAL A 104 -6.67 -6.02 -8.40
CA VAL A 104 -6.02 -7.30 -8.70
C VAL A 104 -6.79 -8.47 -8.10
N ASN A 105 -7.28 -8.36 -6.85
CA ASN A 105 -8.09 -9.41 -6.22
C ASN A 105 -9.41 -9.65 -6.97
N ILE A 106 -10.09 -8.58 -7.40
CA ILE A 106 -11.29 -8.70 -8.25
C ILE A 106 -10.94 -9.40 -9.58
N VAL A 107 -9.93 -8.92 -10.30
CA VAL A 107 -9.55 -9.43 -11.63
C VAL A 107 -9.09 -10.89 -11.56
N LEU A 108 -8.40 -11.27 -10.49
CA LEU A 108 -7.87 -12.62 -10.27
C LEU A 108 -8.98 -13.68 -10.31
N PHE A 109 -10.19 -13.36 -9.83
CA PHE A 109 -11.31 -14.30 -9.76
C PHE A 109 -12.30 -14.22 -10.94
N VAL A 110 -12.15 -13.24 -11.85
CA VAL A 110 -12.95 -13.15 -13.08
C VAL A 110 -12.87 -14.44 -13.91
N PRO A 111 -11.69 -15.08 -14.12
CA PRO A 111 -11.61 -16.35 -14.83
C PRO A 111 -12.37 -17.49 -14.17
N PHE A 112 -12.41 -17.59 -12.84
CA PHE A 112 -13.25 -18.58 -12.16
C PHE A 112 -14.72 -18.43 -12.57
N GLY A 113 -15.22 -17.19 -12.55
CA GLY A 113 -16.61 -16.86 -12.85
C GLY A 113 -17.06 -17.25 -14.26
N PHE A 114 -16.18 -17.23 -15.27
CA PHE A 114 -16.52 -17.68 -16.62
C PHE A 114 -16.10 -19.12 -16.96
N LEU A 115 -14.93 -19.58 -16.50
CA LEU A 115 -14.42 -20.91 -16.87
C LEU A 115 -15.27 -22.03 -16.26
N LEU A 116 -15.71 -21.89 -14.99
CA LEU A 116 -16.47 -22.91 -14.29
C LEU A 116 -17.81 -23.25 -14.99
N PRO A 117 -18.70 -22.29 -15.29
CA PRO A 117 -19.96 -22.57 -15.99
C PRO A 117 -19.77 -22.96 -17.49
N LEU A 118 -18.65 -22.58 -18.12
CA LEU A 118 -18.33 -23.02 -19.49
C LEU A 118 -18.09 -24.52 -19.59
N GLY A 119 -17.32 -25.09 -18.65
CA GLY A 119 -16.97 -26.52 -18.69
C GLY A 119 -17.95 -27.43 -17.96
N ASN A 120 -18.78 -26.88 -17.06
CA ASN A 120 -19.68 -27.70 -16.25
C ASN A 120 -21.10 -27.13 -16.20
N LYS A 121 -22.03 -27.87 -16.84
CA LYS A 121 -23.46 -27.54 -16.90
C LYS A 121 -24.10 -27.33 -15.52
N LYS A 122 -23.61 -27.98 -14.47
CA LYS A 122 -24.15 -27.83 -13.10
C LYS A 122 -23.99 -26.41 -12.56
N PHE A 123 -22.97 -25.68 -13.00
CA PHE A 123 -22.64 -24.34 -12.53
C PHE A 123 -23.20 -23.23 -13.44
N GLN A 124 -23.91 -23.57 -14.52
CA GLN A 124 -24.53 -22.56 -15.40
C GLN A 124 -25.68 -21.78 -14.77
N THR A 125 -26.08 -22.13 -13.54
CA THR A 125 -26.96 -21.34 -12.68
C THR A 125 -26.11 -20.37 -11.87
N PHE A 126 -26.42 -19.06 -11.94
CA PHE A 126 -25.56 -17.99 -11.38
C PHE A 126 -25.19 -18.22 -9.92
N TRP A 127 -26.16 -18.52 -9.05
CA TRP A 127 -25.92 -18.71 -7.62
C TRP A 127 -24.97 -19.87 -7.32
N LYS A 128 -24.94 -20.90 -8.18
CA LYS A 128 -24.02 -22.03 -8.01
C LYS A 128 -22.58 -21.65 -8.35
N THR A 129 -22.39 -20.82 -9.39
CA THR A 129 -21.06 -20.27 -9.70
C THR A 129 -20.62 -19.32 -8.59
N TYR A 130 -21.50 -18.45 -8.11
CA TYR A 130 -21.18 -17.48 -7.05
C TYR A 130 -20.80 -18.18 -5.76
N LEU A 131 -21.61 -19.16 -5.32
CA LEU A 131 -21.32 -19.96 -4.13
C LEU A 131 -20.02 -20.75 -4.28
N ALA A 132 -19.76 -21.36 -5.44
CA ALA A 132 -18.51 -22.09 -5.66
C ALA A 132 -17.28 -21.17 -5.61
N GLY A 133 -17.39 -19.95 -6.16
CA GLY A 133 -16.31 -18.96 -6.14
C GLY A 133 -16.05 -18.42 -4.73
N PHE A 134 -17.11 -18.09 -4.00
CA PHE A 134 -17.05 -17.70 -2.60
C PHE A 134 -16.38 -18.80 -1.74
N LEU A 135 -16.83 -20.05 -1.86
CA LEU A 135 -16.25 -21.16 -1.09
C LEU A 135 -14.80 -21.44 -1.48
N PHE A 136 -14.44 -21.25 -2.76
CA PHE A 136 -13.06 -21.38 -3.21
C PHE A 136 -12.17 -20.29 -2.59
N SER A 137 -12.60 -19.03 -2.63
CA SER A 137 -11.89 -17.93 -1.96
C SER A 137 -11.78 -18.16 -0.45
N LEU A 138 -12.88 -18.55 0.22
CA LEU A 138 -12.88 -18.86 1.64
C LEU A 138 -11.91 -19.99 1.98
N THR A 139 -11.79 -21.00 1.11
CA THR A 139 -10.83 -22.09 1.30
C THR A 139 -9.39 -21.58 1.25
N ILE A 140 -9.08 -20.65 0.34
CA ILE A 140 -7.74 -20.05 0.26
C ILE A 140 -7.43 -19.28 1.55
N GLU A 141 -8.34 -18.41 1.99
CA GLU A 141 -8.18 -17.63 3.23
C GLU A 141 -8.01 -18.52 4.47
N LEU A 142 -8.79 -19.61 4.57
CA LEU A 142 -8.67 -20.58 5.66
C LEU A 142 -7.34 -21.34 5.63
N ILE A 143 -6.81 -21.65 4.44
CA ILE A 143 -5.48 -22.25 4.30
C ILE A 143 -4.41 -21.24 4.75
N GLN A 144 -4.49 -19.98 4.32
CA GLN A 144 -3.55 -18.94 4.73
C GLN A 144 -3.54 -18.77 6.25
N LEU A 145 -4.72 -18.71 6.87
CA LEU A 145 -4.90 -18.62 8.31
C LEU A 145 -4.32 -19.84 9.04
N PHE A 146 -4.62 -21.05 8.58
CA PHE A 146 -4.18 -22.29 9.24
C PHE A 146 -2.66 -22.50 9.16
N PHE A 147 -2.06 -22.15 8.01
CA PHE A 147 -0.62 -22.31 7.78
C PHE A 147 0.20 -21.06 8.11
N HIS A 148 -0.42 -20.00 8.64
CA HIS A 148 0.24 -18.73 8.97
C HIS A 148 1.00 -18.14 7.76
N LEU A 149 0.41 -18.28 6.57
CA LEU A 149 0.99 -17.78 5.31
C LEU A 149 0.56 -16.34 5.00
N GLY A 150 -0.34 -15.77 5.81
CA GLY A 150 -0.88 -14.42 5.62
C GLY A 150 -1.99 -14.09 6.61
N ILE A 151 -2.65 -12.96 6.36
CA ILE A 151 -3.79 -12.45 7.15
C ILE A 151 -5.08 -12.94 6.49
N PHE A 152 -6.03 -13.44 7.27
CA PHE A 152 -7.39 -13.70 6.80
C PHE A 152 -8.10 -12.37 6.58
N GLU A 153 -8.37 -11.98 5.34
CA GLU A 153 -8.94 -10.68 5.01
C GLU A 153 -10.35 -10.82 4.42
N THR A 154 -11.38 -10.31 5.13
CA THR A 154 -12.76 -10.36 4.60
C THR A 154 -12.95 -9.48 3.37
N ALA A 155 -12.13 -8.43 3.21
CA ALA A 155 -12.08 -7.62 2.00
C ALA A 155 -11.68 -8.46 0.78
N ASP A 156 -10.73 -9.39 0.92
CA ASP A 156 -10.31 -10.28 -0.17
C ASP A 156 -11.42 -11.24 -0.58
N LEU A 157 -12.15 -11.80 0.39
CA LEU A 157 -13.33 -12.62 0.12
C LEU A 157 -14.42 -11.85 -0.65
N LEU A 158 -14.66 -10.58 -0.29
CA LEU A 158 -15.60 -9.70 -0.98
C LEU A 158 -15.13 -9.43 -2.42
N ASN A 159 -13.88 -9.00 -2.59
CA ASN A 159 -13.28 -8.65 -3.88
C ASN A 159 -13.27 -9.84 -4.85
N ASN A 160 -12.84 -11.01 -4.37
CA ASN A 160 -12.84 -12.24 -5.15
C ASN A 160 -14.26 -12.65 -5.57
N THR A 161 -15.25 -12.50 -4.68
CA THR A 161 -16.66 -12.79 -5.01
C THR A 161 -17.24 -11.82 -6.04
N ILE A 162 -16.87 -10.54 -5.99
CA ILE A 162 -17.19 -9.54 -7.02
C ILE A 162 -16.58 -9.96 -8.36
N GLY A 163 -15.32 -10.41 -8.35
CA GLY A 163 -14.63 -10.97 -9.51
C GLY A 163 -15.40 -12.13 -10.16
N VAL A 164 -15.88 -13.08 -9.34
CA VAL A 164 -16.71 -14.21 -9.81
C VAL A 164 -18.02 -13.72 -10.46
N CYS A 165 -18.66 -12.72 -9.88
CA CYS A 165 -19.88 -12.11 -10.43
C CYS A 165 -19.64 -11.49 -11.81
N ILE A 166 -18.56 -10.72 -11.96
CA ILE A 166 -18.13 -10.13 -13.24
C ILE A 166 -17.80 -11.22 -14.26
N GLY A 167 -17.04 -12.24 -13.85
CA GLY A 167 -16.71 -13.39 -14.69
C GLY A 167 -17.94 -14.12 -15.19
N TYR A 168 -18.95 -14.34 -14.35
CA TYR A 168 -20.20 -14.95 -14.80
C TYR A 168 -20.96 -14.07 -15.81
N GLY A 169 -20.87 -12.74 -15.67
CA GLY A 169 -21.28 -11.76 -16.68
C GLY A 169 -20.61 -12.03 -18.03
N PHE A 170 -19.29 -12.25 -18.07
CA PHE A 170 -18.57 -12.63 -19.29
C PHE A 170 -19.01 -13.99 -19.84
N TYR A 171 -19.28 -14.97 -18.98
CA TYR A 171 -19.88 -16.23 -19.42
C TYR A 171 -21.21 -16.01 -20.15
N LYS A 172 -22.07 -15.11 -19.68
CA LYS A 172 -23.34 -14.78 -20.37
C LYS A 172 -23.12 -14.11 -21.71
N ILE A 173 -22.09 -13.28 -21.84
CA ILE A 173 -21.68 -12.71 -23.14
C ILE A 173 -21.26 -13.85 -24.09
N ILE A 174 -20.40 -14.77 -23.64
CA ILE A 174 -19.93 -15.90 -24.46
C ILE A 174 -21.12 -16.77 -24.92
N VAL A 175 -22.05 -17.10 -24.02
CA VAL A 175 -23.27 -17.86 -24.37
C VAL A 175 -24.14 -17.10 -25.36
N CYS A 176 -24.31 -15.79 -25.17
CA CYS A 176 -25.05 -14.93 -26.10
C CYS A 176 -24.46 -15.02 -27.52
N PHE A 177 -23.14 -14.86 -27.66
CA PHE A 177 -22.44 -14.99 -28.94
C PHE A 177 -22.59 -16.40 -29.55
N MET A 178 -22.46 -17.46 -28.74
CA MET A 178 -22.62 -18.83 -29.22
C MET A 178 -24.04 -19.12 -29.72
N SER A 179 -25.07 -18.68 -28.99
CA SER A 179 -26.47 -18.84 -29.38
C SER A 179 -26.81 -18.01 -30.62
N ALA A 180 -26.25 -16.80 -30.75
CA ALA A 180 -26.38 -15.99 -31.96
C ALA A 180 -25.82 -16.70 -33.20
N ARG A 181 -24.62 -17.29 -33.09
CA ARG A 181 -24.01 -18.08 -34.18
C ARG A 181 -24.85 -19.30 -34.58
N LYS A 182 -25.51 -19.93 -33.60
CA LYS A 182 -26.39 -21.09 -33.83
C LYS A 182 -27.81 -20.72 -34.25
N LYS A 183 -28.14 -19.43 -34.38
CA LYS A 183 -29.51 -18.93 -34.64
C LYS A 183 -30.53 -19.41 -33.59
N GLU A 184 -30.09 -19.59 -32.35
CA GLU A 184 -30.92 -19.95 -31.20
C GLU A 184 -31.53 -18.70 -30.54
N LYS A 185 -32.55 -18.89 -29.69
CA LYS A 185 -33.17 -17.79 -28.93
C LYS A 185 -32.14 -17.13 -27.98
N ILE A 186 -31.93 -15.83 -28.17
CA ILE A 186 -30.99 -15.03 -27.36
C ILE A 186 -31.74 -14.34 -26.22
N SER A 187 -31.09 -14.23 -25.05
CA SER A 187 -31.63 -13.49 -23.90
C SER A 187 -30.78 -12.26 -23.58
N ILE A 188 -30.85 -11.24 -24.45
CA ILE A 188 -30.04 -10.01 -24.35
C ILE A 188 -30.23 -9.30 -23.00
N MET A 189 -31.48 -9.12 -22.56
CA MET A 189 -31.76 -8.45 -21.28
C MET A 189 -31.09 -9.15 -20.09
N LYS A 190 -31.08 -10.49 -20.06
CA LYS A 190 -30.39 -11.22 -18.99
C LYS A 190 -28.89 -10.97 -19.06
N THR A 191 -28.30 -10.99 -20.26
CA THR A 191 -26.87 -10.70 -20.43
C THR A 191 -26.50 -9.30 -19.94
N ILE A 192 -27.34 -8.29 -20.21
CA ILE A 192 -27.16 -6.92 -19.71
C ILE A 192 -27.24 -6.88 -18.18
N LEU A 193 -28.25 -7.51 -17.57
CA LEU A 193 -28.41 -7.54 -16.11
C LEU A 193 -27.19 -8.16 -15.41
N PHE A 194 -26.57 -9.19 -16.01
CA PHE A 194 -25.35 -9.79 -15.44
C PHE A 194 -24.09 -8.92 -15.61
N GLN A 195 -24.14 -7.76 -16.30
CA GLN A 195 -23.04 -6.79 -16.32
C GLN A 195 -23.14 -5.74 -15.20
N ILE A 196 -24.23 -5.70 -14.43
CA ILE A 196 -24.40 -4.74 -13.32
C ILE A 196 -23.18 -4.73 -12.38
N PRO A 197 -22.63 -5.87 -11.92
CA PRO A 197 -21.44 -5.86 -11.05
C PRO A 197 -20.24 -5.14 -11.66
N LEU A 198 -19.98 -5.33 -12.96
CA LEU A 198 -18.88 -4.66 -13.66
C LEU A 198 -19.08 -3.14 -13.69
N PHE A 199 -20.28 -2.69 -14.04
CA PHE A 199 -20.58 -1.26 -14.09
C PHE A 199 -20.56 -0.61 -12.69
N LEU A 200 -21.02 -1.32 -11.66
CA LEU A 200 -20.92 -0.85 -10.28
C LEU A 200 -19.46 -0.71 -9.83
N CYS A 201 -18.59 -1.66 -10.17
CA CYS A 201 -17.16 -1.54 -9.89
C CYS A 201 -16.54 -0.34 -10.59
N ILE A 202 -16.78 -0.18 -11.91
CA ILE A 202 -16.26 0.95 -12.68
C ILE A 202 -16.77 2.28 -12.11
N ALA A 203 -18.06 2.37 -11.79
CA ALA A 203 -18.64 3.56 -11.19
C ALA A 203 -18.11 3.83 -9.77
N GLY A 204 -17.86 2.78 -8.98
CA GLY A 204 -17.29 2.89 -7.65
C GLY A 204 -15.88 3.45 -7.67
N PHE A 205 -14.94 2.79 -8.38
CA PHE A 205 -13.55 3.26 -8.49
C PHE A 205 -13.44 4.59 -9.23
N GLY A 206 -14.22 4.79 -10.30
CA GLY A 206 -14.26 6.06 -11.03
C GLY A 206 -14.81 7.19 -10.16
N GLY A 207 -15.87 6.91 -9.41
CA GLY A 207 -16.48 7.85 -8.47
C GLY A 207 -15.54 8.25 -7.35
N THR A 208 -14.88 7.29 -6.69
CA THR A 208 -13.88 7.60 -5.64
C THR A 208 -12.73 8.43 -6.20
N TYR A 209 -12.22 8.09 -7.38
CA TYR A 209 -11.18 8.89 -8.04
C TYR A 209 -11.66 10.33 -8.32
N ILE A 210 -12.86 10.52 -8.88
CA ILE A 210 -13.42 11.85 -9.16
C ILE A 210 -13.58 12.64 -7.86
N VAL A 211 -14.17 12.04 -6.83
CA VAL A 211 -14.37 12.70 -5.52
C VAL A 211 -13.02 13.13 -4.95
N TYR A 212 -12.01 12.25 -4.97
CA TYR A 212 -10.67 12.59 -4.51
C TYR A 212 -10.05 13.74 -5.33
N GLN A 213 -10.16 13.72 -6.66
CA GLN A 213 -9.64 14.81 -7.50
C GLN A 213 -10.32 16.15 -7.22
N MET A 214 -11.61 16.14 -6.87
CA MET A 214 -12.38 17.34 -6.51
C MET A 214 -12.04 17.92 -5.13
N GLN A 215 -11.43 17.15 -4.22
CA GLN A 215 -11.01 17.68 -2.93
C GLN A 215 -9.94 18.76 -3.09
N GLU A 216 -10.04 19.88 -2.37
CA GLU A 216 -8.99 20.91 -2.39
C GLU A 216 -7.69 20.39 -1.74
N LEU A 217 -7.84 19.76 -0.58
CA LEU A 217 -6.75 19.17 0.19
C LEU A 217 -6.76 17.63 0.06
N GLY A 218 -5.64 17.01 0.35
CA GLY A 218 -5.51 15.56 0.40
C GLY A 218 -6.09 14.93 1.66
N ASN A 219 -6.02 13.61 1.69
CA ASN A 219 -6.30 12.81 2.88
C ASN A 219 -5.02 12.72 3.72
N ILE A 220 -5.18 12.82 5.04
CA ILE A 220 -4.08 12.61 5.98
C ILE A 220 -4.14 11.13 6.34
N PRO A 221 -3.07 10.36 6.11
CA PRO A 221 -3.02 8.97 6.56
C PRO A 221 -2.88 8.96 8.09
N THR A 222 -4.02 8.95 8.79
CA THR A 222 -4.10 8.73 10.22
C THR A 222 -4.51 7.29 10.45
N TYR A 223 -3.62 6.37 10.14
CA TYR A 223 -3.72 5.03 10.72
C TYR A 223 -3.07 5.07 12.09
N PRO A 224 -3.68 4.50 13.14
CA PRO A 224 -2.87 3.90 14.17
C PRO A 224 -1.97 2.89 13.47
N LEU A 225 -0.66 3.13 13.52
CA LEU A 225 0.32 2.11 13.18
C LEU A 225 -0.02 0.89 14.02
N ASP A 226 -0.02 -0.26 13.36
CA ASP A 226 -0.38 -1.56 13.91
C ASP A 226 -1.90 -1.78 14.06
N ILE A 227 -2.50 -2.44 13.06
CA ILE A 227 -3.81 -3.10 13.18
C ILE A 227 -3.68 -4.57 12.78
N THR A 228 -3.33 -5.41 13.74
CA THR A 228 -4.04 -6.67 13.92
C THR A 228 -4.75 -6.50 15.24
N MET A 229 -6.07 -6.70 15.30
CA MET A 229 -6.75 -7.34 16.43
C MET A 229 -8.27 -7.31 16.28
N LYS A 230 -8.86 -8.30 16.95
CA LYS A 230 -10.21 -8.82 16.76
C LYS A 230 -11.29 -7.77 17.02
N HIS A 231 -12.40 -7.87 16.29
CA HIS A 231 -13.68 -7.26 16.65
C HIS A 231 -14.05 -7.55 18.12
N ASN A 232 -14.66 -6.55 18.78
CA ASN A 232 -14.99 -6.43 20.21
C ASN A 232 -13.81 -6.09 21.13
N ILE A 233 -13.17 -4.94 20.91
CA ILE A 233 -12.39 -4.27 21.96
C ILE A 233 -13.28 -3.15 22.51
N ASP A 234 -13.70 -3.26 23.78
CA ASP A 234 -14.34 -2.15 24.48
C ASP A 234 -13.24 -1.13 24.82
N VAL A 235 -13.25 0.02 24.15
CA VAL A 235 -12.35 1.13 24.47
C VAL A 235 -12.99 2.02 25.53
N THR A 236 -12.38 2.08 26.71
CA THR A 236 -12.78 3.01 27.76
C THR A 236 -11.90 4.24 27.71
N ILE A 237 -12.49 5.38 27.36
CA ILE A 237 -11.75 6.65 27.28
C ILE A 237 -12.02 7.47 28.55
N HIS A 238 -10.94 7.84 29.23
CA HIS A 238 -10.92 8.76 30.36
C HIS A 238 -10.14 10.02 29.97
N SER A 239 -10.59 11.16 30.47
CA SER A 239 -9.87 12.43 30.36
C SER A 239 -10.13 13.22 31.64
N SER A 240 -9.07 13.76 32.21
CA SER A 240 -9.16 14.76 33.29
C SER A 240 -9.06 16.19 32.76
N GLU A 241 -8.73 16.35 31.48
CA GLU A 241 -8.60 17.63 30.78
C GLU A 241 -9.96 18.14 30.28
N THR A 242 -10.04 19.47 30.11
CA THR A 242 -11.16 20.15 29.47
C THR A 242 -10.75 20.69 28.11
N TYR A 243 -11.46 20.30 27.06
CA TYR A 243 -11.16 20.69 25.68
C TYR A 243 -11.97 21.90 25.22
N ASP A 244 -11.35 22.79 24.45
CA ASP A 244 -12.05 23.98 23.93
C ASP A 244 -13.11 23.57 22.89
N THR A 245 -14.26 24.23 22.96
CA THR A 245 -15.38 24.08 22.02
C THR A 245 -15.36 25.14 20.91
N LYS A 246 -14.44 26.11 20.97
CA LYS A 246 -14.29 27.13 19.94
C LYS A 246 -13.59 26.59 18.71
N GLU A 247 -14.17 26.89 17.56
CA GLU A 247 -13.50 26.75 16.28
C GLU A 247 -12.43 27.83 16.14
N VAL A 248 -11.27 27.44 15.62
CA VAL A 248 -10.17 28.34 15.28
C VAL A 248 -9.83 28.16 13.81
N ASN A 249 -9.26 29.18 13.19
CA ASN A 249 -8.67 29.05 11.86
C ASN A 249 -7.19 28.77 12.01
N GLU A 250 -6.66 27.94 11.11
CA GLU A 250 -5.22 27.79 11.01
C GLU A 250 -4.75 27.63 9.56
N MET A 251 -3.53 28.09 9.30
CA MET A 251 -2.84 28.04 8.02
C MET A 251 -2.55 26.60 7.60
N VAL A 252 -2.93 26.25 6.38
CA VAL A 252 -2.38 25.11 5.65
C VAL A 252 -1.21 25.60 4.81
N TYR A 253 -0.15 24.80 4.74
CA TYR A 253 1.03 25.11 3.93
C TYR A 253 1.09 24.17 2.72
N LYS A 254 1.60 24.67 1.60
CA LYS A 254 1.93 23.85 0.44
C LYS A 254 3.41 23.50 0.50
N MET A 255 3.70 22.21 0.55
CA MET A 255 5.08 21.74 0.59
C MET A 255 5.73 21.92 -0.78
N GLU A 256 7.03 22.18 -0.77
CA GLU A 256 7.87 22.12 -1.95
C GLU A 256 8.14 20.65 -2.27
N GLY A 257 7.77 20.25 -3.48
CA GLY A 257 7.97 18.91 -3.99
C GLY A 257 8.64 18.97 -5.35
N TYR A 258 8.72 17.82 -6.00
CA TYR A 258 9.35 17.65 -7.30
C TYR A 258 8.40 16.95 -8.27
N THR A 259 8.28 17.50 -9.47
CA THR A 259 7.89 16.71 -10.65
C THR A 259 8.95 15.64 -10.93
N LYS A 260 8.62 14.65 -11.77
CA LYS A 260 9.59 13.61 -12.16
C LYS A 260 10.81 14.21 -12.87
N GLU A 261 10.58 15.25 -13.67
CA GLU A 261 11.60 16.00 -14.38
C GLU A 261 12.50 16.79 -13.42
N GLU A 262 11.92 17.49 -12.44
CA GLU A 262 12.68 18.21 -11.41
C GLU A 262 13.48 17.24 -10.52
N ALA A 263 12.88 16.11 -10.12
CA ALA A 263 13.59 15.08 -9.36
C ALA A 263 14.81 14.54 -10.14
N LYS A 264 14.68 14.36 -11.47
CA LYS A 264 15.83 14.00 -12.32
C LYS A 264 16.91 15.08 -12.30
N GLN A 265 16.55 16.36 -12.32
CA GLN A 265 17.53 17.46 -12.24
C GLN A 265 18.24 17.52 -10.89
N VAL A 266 17.52 17.26 -9.79
CA VAL A 266 18.11 17.13 -8.45
C VAL A 266 19.13 16.00 -8.43
N ALA A 267 18.78 14.83 -8.98
CA ALA A 267 19.70 13.69 -9.06
C ALA A 267 20.94 14.00 -9.92
N ILE A 268 20.77 14.59 -11.11
CA ILE A 268 21.90 15.00 -11.97
C ILE A 268 22.83 15.95 -11.20
N SER A 269 22.26 16.98 -10.56
CA SER A 269 23.02 17.96 -9.78
C SER A 269 23.76 17.32 -8.60
N PHE A 270 23.19 16.28 -7.99
CA PHE A 270 23.84 15.51 -6.93
C PHE A 270 25.01 14.70 -7.47
N PHE A 271 24.82 13.89 -8.51
CA PHE A 271 25.88 13.04 -9.05
C PHE A 271 27.02 13.83 -9.71
N ASP A 272 26.73 14.99 -10.30
CA ASP A 272 27.75 15.91 -10.81
C ASP A 272 28.67 16.42 -9.68
N ARG A 273 28.12 16.72 -8.49
CA ARG A 273 28.92 17.09 -7.29
C ARG A 273 29.76 15.93 -6.79
N MET A 274 29.24 14.71 -6.88
CA MET A 274 29.95 13.48 -6.53
C MET A 274 30.91 13.00 -7.63
N HIS A 275 31.03 13.75 -8.74
CA HIS A 275 31.88 13.44 -9.89
C HIS A 275 31.60 12.06 -10.52
N THR A 276 30.32 11.65 -10.53
CA THR A 276 29.84 10.42 -11.13
C THR A 276 28.62 10.70 -12.03
N LYS A 277 27.99 9.67 -12.58
CA LYS A 277 26.82 9.78 -13.46
C LYS A 277 25.74 8.79 -13.06
N ILE A 278 24.48 9.14 -13.34
CA ILE A 278 23.35 8.25 -13.20
C ILE A 278 23.56 7.01 -14.09
N ASN A 279 23.37 5.83 -13.50
CA ASN A 279 23.16 4.62 -14.24
C ASN A 279 21.69 4.56 -14.69
N GLU A 280 21.41 4.88 -15.95
CA GLU A 280 20.03 4.95 -16.47
C GLU A 280 19.34 3.57 -16.45
N ASP A 281 20.09 2.46 -16.41
CA ASP A 281 19.53 1.10 -16.36
C ASP A 281 19.07 0.69 -14.95
N SER A 282 19.54 1.37 -13.89
CA SER A 282 19.19 1.07 -12.49
C SER A 282 18.14 2.02 -11.89
N VAL A 283 17.59 2.94 -12.68
CA VAL A 283 16.57 3.89 -12.22
C VAL A 283 15.29 3.14 -11.82
N MET A 284 14.91 3.27 -10.55
CA MET A 284 13.69 2.68 -10.01
C MET A 284 12.69 3.79 -9.71
N VAL A 285 11.57 3.81 -10.43
CA VAL A 285 10.49 4.77 -10.22
C VAL A 285 9.41 4.10 -9.37
N TYR A 286 8.87 4.85 -8.41
CA TYR A 286 7.70 4.46 -7.62
C TYR A 286 6.63 5.54 -7.72
N ASP A 287 5.47 5.30 -7.12
CA ASP A 287 4.38 6.29 -7.11
C ASP A 287 4.74 7.54 -6.29
N GLU A 288 5.55 7.38 -5.24
CA GLU A 288 5.86 8.45 -4.27
C GLU A 288 7.27 9.01 -4.40
N CYS A 289 8.20 8.25 -4.99
CA CYS A 289 9.60 8.63 -5.12
C CYS A 289 10.26 8.01 -6.36
N VAL A 290 11.47 8.45 -6.64
CA VAL A 290 12.39 7.82 -7.60
C VAL A 290 13.72 7.58 -6.92
N ILE A 291 14.33 6.44 -7.22
CA ILE A 291 15.66 6.07 -6.79
C ILE A 291 16.58 6.13 -8.00
N TYR A 292 17.67 6.87 -7.87
CA TYR A 292 18.78 6.88 -8.81
C TYR A 292 20.01 6.30 -8.13
N GLU A 293 20.78 5.54 -8.89
CA GLU A 293 22.07 5.01 -8.49
C GLU A 293 23.11 5.41 -9.54
N ASP A 294 24.36 5.53 -9.11
CA ASP A 294 25.45 5.89 -10.01
C ASP A 294 26.09 4.69 -10.70
N VAL A 295 26.82 4.95 -11.78
CA VAL A 295 27.51 3.92 -12.58
C VAL A 295 28.59 3.16 -11.82
N ASP A 296 29.13 3.73 -10.74
CA ASP A 296 30.15 3.10 -9.90
C ASP A 296 29.56 2.33 -8.70
N GLU A 297 28.21 2.27 -8.58
CA GLU A 297 27.49 1.63 -7.46
C GLU A 297 27.99 2.13 -6.08
N LYS A 298 28.33 3.41 -5.98
CA LYS A 298 28.83 4.08 -4.77
C LYS A 298 27.73 4.83 -4.04
N TYR A 299 26.77 5.38 -4.78
CA TYR A 299 25.80 6.31 -4.26
C TYR A 299 24.41 5.94 -4.78
N ASN A 300 23.43 5.97 -3.88
CA ASN A 300 22.04 6.05 -4.29
C ASN A 300 21.35 7.25 -3.63
N ILE A 301 20.41 7.83 -4.37
CA ILE A 301 19.61 8.96 -3.93
C ILE A 301 18.12 8.65 -4.19
N TRP A 302 17.31 8.83 -3.16
CA TRP A 302 15.87 8.65 -3.17
C TRP A 302 15.26 10.03 -3.06
N ILE A 303 14.41 10.40 -4.01
CA ILE A 303 13.80 11.72 -4.10
C ILE A 303 12.29 11.55 -4.05
N TYR A 304 11.65 12.10 -3.01
CA TYR A 304 10.22 12.01 -2.80
C TYR A 304 9.49 13.18 -3.46
N PHE A 305 8.48 12.89 -4.27
CA PHE A 305 7.84 13.88 -5.14
C PHE A 305 6.98 14.88 -4.38
N LYS A 306 6.29 14.45 -3.32
CA LYS A 306 5.23 15.27 -2.68
C LYS A 306 5.74 16.21 -1.59
N ASN A 307 6.77 15.82 -0.85
CA ASN A 307 7.29 16.54 0.31
C ASN A 307 8.73 17.04 0.13
N GLY A 308 9.37 16.69 -0.98
CA GLY A 308 10.73 17.10 -1.27
C GLY A 308 11.80 16.39 -0.43
N ASN A 309 11.43 15.36 0.34
CA ASN A 309 12.38 14.60 1.15
C ASN A 309 13.43 13.93 0.25
N ILE A 310 14.65 13.85 0.76
CA ILE A 310 15.79 13.26 0.05
C ILE A 310 16.54 12.33 0.98
N ASN A 311 16.71 11.07 0.56
CA ASN A 311 17.58 10.12 1.26
C ASN A 311 18.79 9.79 0.39
N ILE A 312 19.99 9.80 0.97
CA ILE A 312 21.24 9.48 0.28
C ILE A 312 21.96 8.39 1.06
N ASN A 313 22.33 7.31 0.37
CA ASN A 313 23.23 6.30 0.93
C ASN A 313 24.54 6.26 0.14
N THR A 314 25.60 6.02 0.88
CA THR A 314 26.96 5.79 0.38
C THR A 314 27.31 4.32 0.59
N LEU A 315 27.25 3.53 -0.48
CA LEU A 315 27.29 2.07 -0.42
C LEU A 315 28.67 1.52 -0.06
N ASN A 316 29.74 2.26 -0.37
CA ASN A 316 31.13 1.82 -0.24
C ASN A 316 31.88 2.39 0.99
N ILE A 317 31.22 3.10 1.90
CA ILE A 317 31.88 3.69 3.09
C ILE A 317 31.90 2.72 4.28
N ARG A 318 31.16 1.60 4.19
CA ARG A 318 30.96 0.64 5.28
C ARG A 318 32.10 -0.37 5.49
N ASP A 319 33.21 -0.25 4.77
CA ASP A 319 34.40 -1.06 4.97
C ASP A 319 35.02 -0.82 6.36
N GLU A 320 35.60 -1.87 6.98
CA GLU A 320 36.08 -1.90 8.38
C GLU A 320 37.10 -0.79 8.75
N GLU A 321 37.69 -0.10 7.77
CA GLU A 321 38.67 0.97 8.00
C GLU A 321 38.04 2.32 8.38
N ASN A 322 36.78 2.59 8.03
CA ASN A 322 36.14 3.88 8.31
C ASN A 322 35.37 3.86 9.63
N LYS A 323 35.93 4.49 10.67
CA LYS A 323 35.28 4.62 11.98
C LYS A 323 34.26 5.75 11.98
N GLN A 324 33.07 5.46 12.51
CA GLN A 324 32.06 6.47 12.81
C GLN A 324 32.58 7.41 13.91
N SER A 325 32.24 8.69 13.79
CA SER A 325 32.64 9.72 14.74
C SER A 325 31.42 10.41 15.31
N ILE A 326 31.36 10.48 16.64
CA ILE A 326 30.36 11.25 17.40
C ILE A 326 30.95 12.55 18.00
N LYS A 327 32.13 12.98 17.51
CA LYS A 327 32.88 14.14 18.04
C LYS A 327 32.90 15.34 17.10
N ALA A 328 32.30 15.24 15.91
CA ALA A 328 32.24 16.33 14.95
C ALA A 328 31.45 17.54 15.50
N SER A 329 31.95 18.75 15.22
CA SER A 329 31.23 19.99 15.52
C SER A 329 30.13 20.24 14.50
N ARG A 330 29.15 21.08 14.87
CA ARG A 330 28.10 21.55 13.95
C ARG A 330 28.66 22.08 12.64
N GLU A 331 29.65 22.96 12.70
CA GLU A 331 30.30 23.55 11.51
C GLU A 331 30.94 22.47 10.61
N THR A 332 31.54 21.45 11.21
CA THR A 332 32.13 20.32 10.47
C THR A 332 31.06 19.53 9.72
N LEU A 333 29.92 19.27 10.39
CA LEU A 333 28.80 18.53 9.82
C LEU A 333 28.11 19.33 8.70
N GLU A 334 27.85 20.61 8.91
CA GLU A 334 27.25 21.50 7.89
C GLU A 334 28.16 21.62 6.66
N LYS A 335 29.48 21.71 6.87
CA LYS A 335 30.45 21.67 5.78
C LYS A 335 30.41 20.33 5.03
N ALA A 336 30.30 19.21 5.74
CA ALA A 336 30.18 17.89 5.12
C ALA A 336 28.88 17.77 4.31
N LEU A 337 27.74 18.17 4.88
CA LEU A 337 26.42 18.18 4.22
C LEU A 337 26.42 19.03 2.94
N SER A 338 27.14 20.16 2.94
CA SER A 338 27.24 21.04 1.76
C SER A 338 27.85 20.34 0.53
N LYS A 339 28.72 19.32 0.73
CA LYS A 339 29.26 18.49 -0.36
C LYS A 339 28.14 17.75 -1.10
N TYR A 340 27.11 17.31 -0.36
CA TYR A 340 25.94 16.60 -0.88
C TYR A 340 24.85 17.57 -1.38
N GLY A 341 25.11 18.90 -1.36
CA GLY A 341 24.15 19.93 -1.76
C GLY A 341 23.06 20.21 -0.73
N ILE A 342 23.25 19.80 0.52
CA ILE A 342 22.27 19.99 1.60
C ILE A 342 22.67 21.21 2.43
N PHE A 343 21.71 22.11 2.64
CA PHE A 343 21.85 23.31 3.46
C PHE A 343 20.73 23.34 4.50
N LEU A 344 21.11 23.48 5.78
CA LEU A 344 20.15 23.48 6.87
C LEU A 344 19.65 24.90 7.15
N PRO A 345 18.37 25.07 7.51
CA PRO A 345 17.87 26.37 7.95
C PRO A 345 18.52 26.80 9.27
N GLU A 346 18.72 28.11 9.41
CA GLU A 346 19.18 28.70 10.67
C GLU A 346 18.14 28.44 11.78
N GLY A 347 18.61 28.08 12.98
CA GLY A 347 17.75 27.76 14.12
C GLY A 347 17.50 26.26 14.35
N THR A 348 18.00 25.38 13.48
CA THR A 348 17.93 23.92 13.71
C THR A 348 18.67 23.50 14.97
N THR A 349 18.15 22.52 15.70
CA THR A 349 18.77 21.98 16.91
C THR A 349 19.55 20.71 16.60
N LEU A 350 20.82 20.65 16.99
CA LEU A 350 21.66 19.46 16.81
C LEU A 350 21.58 18.55 18.04
N THR A 351 21.21 17.29 17.83
CA THR A 351 21.24 16.22 18.83
C THR A 351 22.10 15.05 18.35
N ILE A 352 22.63 14.25 19.29
CA ILE A 352 23.51 13.11 19.00
C ILE A 352 22.93 11.87 19.65
N ASN A 353 22.62 10.85 18.85
CA ASN A 353 22.28 9.53 19.34
C ASN A 353 23.56 8.71 19.50
N LYS A 354 24.03 8.56 20.75
CA LYS A 354 25.28 7.85 21.05
C LYS A 354 25.20 6.34 20.82
N GLU A 355 24.01 5.75 20.95
CA GLU A 355 23.82 4.30 20.77
C GLU A 355 23.89 3.93 19.28
N ARG A 356 23.21 4.71 18.44
CA ARG A 356 23.21 4.53 16.98
C ARG A 356 24.38 5.22 16.28
N GLN A 357 25.14 6.04 17.01
CA GLN A 357 26.23 6.87 16.49
C GLN A 357 25.79 7.76 15.31
N THR A 358 24.63 8.40 15.45
CA THR A 358 24.05 9.28 14.44
C THR A 358 23.89 10.70 14.96
N TYR A 359 23.94 11.66 14.03
CA TYR A 359 23.59 13.05 14.25
C TYR A 359 22.17 13.31 13.75
N SER A 360 21.43 14.15 14.45
CA SER A 360 20.11 14.61 14.06
C SER A 360 20.02 16.13 14.16
N PHE A 361 19.55 16.76 13.08
CA PHE A 361 19.24 18.19 13.03
C PHE A 361 17.73 18.34 12.95
N GLU A 362 17.12 18.94 13.96
CA GLU A 362 15.68 19.14 14.04
C GLU A 362 15.32 20.59 13.72
N ALA A 363 14.42 20.78 12.76
CA ALA A 363 13.70 22.03 12.53
C ALA A 363 12.32 21.89 13.18
N ASP A 364 12.08 22.55 14.31
CA ASP A 364 10.75 22.59 14.94
C ASP A 364 10.04 23.87 14.49
N LYS A 365 9.22 23.76 13.43
CA LYS A 365 8.41 24.85 12.86
C LYS A 365 9.17 26.19 12.71
N ILE A 366 10.40 26.13 12.18
CA ILE A 366 11.23 27.32 11.94
C ILE A 366 10.63 28.13 10.80
N LYS A 367 10.42 29.43 11.01
CA LYS A 367 9.92 30.34 9.96
C LYS A 367 11.01 31.31 9.52
N ILE A 368 11.36 31.27 8.23
CA ILE A 368 12.31 32.21 7.61
C ILE A 368 11.58 32.91 6.47
N GLY A 369 11.27 34.20 6.66
CA GLY A 369 10.30 34.88 5.81
C GLY A 369 8.93 34.22 5.94
N ASP A 370 8.29 33.90 4.81
CA ASP A 370 7.00 33.19 4.78
C ASP A 370 7.17 31.66 4.81
N THR A 371 8.37 31.14 4.56
CA THR A 371 8.62 29.71 4.43
C THR A 371 8.77 29.04 5.80
N LEU A 372 8.04 27.94 5.98
CA LEU A 372 8.09 27.05 7.13
C LEU A 372 9.06 25.89 6.84
N TYR A 373 9.92 25.60 7.81
CA TYR A 373 10.78 24.42 7.85
C TYR A 373 10.41 23.58 9.06
N ASP A 374 10.12 22.30 8.84
CA ASP A 374 9.70 21.40 9.91
C ASP A 374 10.22 19.98 9.66
N GLY A 375 10.51 19.22 10.71
CA GLY A 375 11.01 17.85 10.61
C GLY A 375 12.50 17.72 10.92
N LYS A 376 13.13 16.65 10.45
CA LYS A 376 14.50 16.30 10.86
C LYS A 376 15.39 15.84 9.72
N LEU A 377 16.68 16.09 9.86
CA LEU A 377 17.73 15.46 9.07
C LEU A 377 18.56 14.55 9.97
N GLU A 378 18.66 13.28 9.62
CA GLU A 378 19.54 12.31 10.29
C GLU A 378 20.70 11.92 9.39
N CYS A 379 21.90 11.76 9.94
CA CYS A 379 23.06 11.26 9.18
C CYS A 379 24.09 10.56 10.08
N THR A 380 24.91 9.72 9.45
CA THR A 380 26.10 9.12 10.07
C THR A 380 27.34 9.82 9.53
N TYR A 381 28.27 10.20 10.41
CA TYR A 381 29.51 10.87 10.03
C TYR A 381 30.73 10.01 10.36
N TYR A 382 31.71 9.99 9.46
CA TYR A 382 32.92 9.19 9.57
C TYR A 382 34.17 10.04 9.80
N GLU A 383 35.20 9.48 10.43
CA GLU A 383 36.46 10.19 10.73
C GLU A 383 37.18 10.73 9.48
N ASN A 384 36.91 10.14 8.30
CA ASN A 384 37.43 10.59 7.00
C ASN A 384 36.72 11.84 6.44
N GLY A 385 35.66 12.33 7.09
CA GLY A 385 34.92 13.52 6.67
C GLY A 385 33.78 13.30 5.69
N GLU A 386 33.38 12.04 5.47
CA GLU A 386 32.24 11.65 4.65
C GLU A 386 30.99 11.34 5.50
N LEU A 387 29.82 11.34 4.84
CA LEU A 387 28.52 11.05 5.43
C LEU A 387 27.88 9.81 4.78
N ASP A 388 27.17 9.02 5.58
CA ASP A 388 26.28 7.93 5.10
C ASP A 388 24.87 8.07 5.71
N ASN A 389 23.92 7.35 5.12
CA ASN A 389 22.54 7.19 5.60
C ASN A 389 21.91 8.56 5.92
N ILE A 390 22.11 9.51 5.01
CA ILE A 390 21.58 10.87 5.13
C ILE A 390 20.09 10.78 4.81
N ARG A 391 19.25 11.07 5.79
CA ARG A 391 17.78 11.11 5.65
C ARG A 391 17.32 12.52 5.91
N ASN A 392 17.08 13.27 4.85
CA ASN A 392 16.57 14.63 4.96
C ASN A 392 15.05 14.62 4.85
N GLU A 393 14.40 14.65 6.01
CA GLU A 393 12.95 14.74 6.18
C GLU A 393 12.51 16.13 6.69
N ILE A 394 13.39 17.14 6.54
CA ILE A 394 13.01 18.54 6.78
C ILE A 394 12.20 19.00 5.57
N ILE A 395 10.90 19.19 5.78
CA ILE A 395 10.02 19.74 4.75
C ILE A 395 10.24 21.24 4.62
N VAL A 396 10.05 21.75 3.41
CA VAL A 396 10.01 23.18 3.11
C VAL A 396 8.60 23.48 2.63
N ALA A 397 7.90 24.40 3.29
CA ALA A 397 6.50 24.65 2.97
C ALA A 397 6.17 26.14 2.98
N ASN A 398 5.44 26.59 1.97
CA ASN A 398 5.02 27.98 1.84
C ASN A 398 3.54 28.13 2.23
N PRO A 399 3.11 29.29 2.77
CA PRO A 399 1.72 29.48 3.19
C PRO A 399 0.78 29.30 2.01
N TYR A 400 -0.31 28.56 2.20
CA TYR A 400 -1.31 28.35 1.16
C TYR A 400 -2.59 29.12 1.49
N LYS A 401 -3.30 28.74 2.55
CA LYS A 401 -4.61 29.28 2.91
C LYS A 401 -4.99 28.88 4.33
N GLU A 402 -5.70 29.75 5.05
CA GLU A 402 -6.31 29.41 6.35
C GLU A 402 -7.60 28.62 6.18
N PHE A 403 -7.79 27.61 7.01
CA PHE A 403 -9.00 26.80 7.07
C PHE A 403 -9.59 26.81 8.49
N PRO A 404 -10.93 26.82 8.61
CA PRO A 404 -11.57 26.55 9.88
C PRO A 404 -11.29 25.12 10.32
N LEU A 405 -10.92 24.95 11.59
CA LEU A 405 -10.73 23.67 12.22
C LEU A 405 -12.00 23.26 12.98
N ILE A 406 -12.22 21.96 13.11
CA ILE A 406 -13.12 21.43 14.16
C ILE A 406 -12.59 21.87 15.53
N SER A 407 -13.45 21.92 16.54
CA SER A 407 -13.01 22.21 17.91
C SER A 407 -12.19 21.07 18.51
N GLN A 408 -11.43 21.36 19.59
CA GLN A 408 -10.70 20.31 20.33
C GLN A 408 -11.68 19.27 20.90
N GLN A 409 -12.85 19.71 21.35
CA GLN A 409 -13.91 18.83 21.85
C GLN A 409 -14.43 17.90 20.75
N GLU A 410 -14.72 18.41 19.54
CA GLU A 410 -15.13 17.56 18.41
C GLU A 410 -14.02 16.57 18.00
N ALA A 411 -12.76 17.00 18.05
CA ALA A 411 -11.63 16.11 17.77
C ALA A 411 -11.48 15.00 18.84
N PHE A 412 -11.72 15.32 20.11
CA PHE A 412 -11.75 14.35 21.20
C PHE A 412 -12.91 13.35 21.04
N GLU A 413 -14.10 13.83 20.65
CA GLU A 413 -15.26 12.98 20.40
C GLU A 413 -15.02 11.97 19.27
N LYS A 414 -14.19 12.31 18.28
CA LYS A 414 -13.77 11.37 17.22
C LYS A 414 -12.95 10.20 17.75
N LEU A 415 -12.30 10.28 18.91
CA LEU A 415 -11.58 9.15 19.50
C LEU A 415 -12.51 8.00 19.87
N TYR A 416 -13.81 8.27 20.06
CA TYR A 416 -14.83 7.25 20.30
C TYR A 416 -15.35 6.59 19.01
N ASP A 417 -15.00 7.11 17.84
CA ASP A 417 -15.38 6.51 16.56
C ASP A 417 -14.55 5.24 16.30
N GLU A 418 -15.15 4.23 15.68
CA GLU A 418 -14.55 2.89 15.46
C GLU A 418 -13.31 2.90 14.52
N GLU A 419 -12.87 4.08 14.10
CA GLU A 419 -11.77 4.30 13.15
C GLU A 419 -10.37 4.19 13.79
N PHE A 420 -10.25 4.16 15.12
CA PHE A 420 -8.98 3.99 15.82
C PHE A 420 -8.77 2.52 16.20
N GLY A 421 -8.10 1.77 15.32
CA GLY A 421 -7.72 0.38 15.59
C GLY A 421 -6.68 0.30 16.70
N PHE A 422 -6.98 -0.43 17.76
CA PHE A 422 -6.07 -0.65 18.87
C PHE A 422 -5.70 -2.13 19.03
N TYR A 423 -4.47 -2.39 19.50
CA TYR A 423 -3.99 -3.73 19.82
C TYR A 423 -4.42 -4.14 21.25
N ASP A 424 -5.37 -5.07 21.32
CA ASP A 424 -5.55 -6.05 22.40
C ASP A 424 -6.49 -5.68 23.58
N LYS A 425 -7.48 -6.56 23.83
CA LYS A 425 -8.41 -6.58 25.00
C LYS A 425 -9.07 -5.23 25.34
N ASP A 426 -9.83 -5.15 26.42
CA ASP A 426 -10.43 -3.90 26.90
C ASP A 426 -9.30 -2.86 27.14
N ILE A 427 -9.26 -1.82 26.31
CA ILE A 427 -8.20 -0.79 26.35
C ILE A 427 -8.74 0.42 27.08
N THR A 428 -7.99 0.86 28.08
CA THR A 428 -8.24 2.14 28.74
C THR A 428 -7.30 3.19 28.18
N LEU A 429 -7.86 4.26 27.62
CA LEU A 429 -7.13 5.44 27.16
C LEU A 429 -7.28 6.55 28.19
N ASP A 430 -6.18 6.97 28.80
CA ASP A 430 -6.13 8.23 29.55
C ASP A 430 -5.62 9.33 28.61
N VAL A 431 -6.53 10.20 28.19
CA VAL A 431 -6.28 11.28 27.23
C VAL A 431 -5.95 12.55 27.99
N GLY A 432 -4.74 13.06 27.74
CA GLY A 432 -4.21 14.25 28.35
C GLY A 432 -4.28 15.46 27.43
N LYS A 433 -3.21 16.26 27.44
CA LYS A 433 -3.16 17.54 26.75
C LYS A 433 -3.30 17.38 25.24
N VAL A 434 -3.92 18.39 24.64
CA VAL A 434 -4.04 18.52 23.19
C VAL A 434 -3.30 19.76 22.70
N HIS A 435 -2.63 19.64 21.57
CA HIS A 435 -2.04 20.78 20.86
C HIS A 435 -2.21 20.63 19.35
N ILE A 436 -2.01 21.72 18.61
CA ILE A 436 -2.00 21.68 17.15
C ILE A 436 -0.60 21.26 16.70
N GLY A 437 -0.54 20.09 16.07
CA GLY A 437 0.58 19.64 15.26
C GLY A 437 0.26 19.80 13.78
N TYR A 438 1.16 19.33 12.93
CA TYR A 438 0.97 19.31 11.50
C TYR A 438 1.34 17.97 10.91
N LYS A 439 0.69 17.59 9.81
CA LYS A 439 0.95 16.34 9.10
C LYS A 439 0.79 16.53 7.60
N GLN A 440 1.64 15.85 6.85
CA GLN A 440 1.56 15.78 5.41
C GLN A 440 0.27 15.05 4.98
N ASP A 441 -0.37 15.58 3.95
CA ASP A 441 -1.47 14.94 3.25
C ASP A 441 -1.05 14.25 1.94
N SER A 442 -2.01 13.55 1.34
CA SER A 442 -1.78 12.82 0.09
C SER A 442 -1.71 13.70 -1.18
N LYS A 443 -1.91 15.02 -1.10
CA LYS A 443 -1.83 15.99 -2.21
C LYS A 443 -0.64 16.97 -2.11
N GLY A 444 0.22 16.85 -1.11
CA GLY A 444 1.39 17.71 -0.95
C GLY A 444 1.16 18.96 -0.09
N TYR A 445 0.13 18.96 0.75
CA TYR A 445 -0.09 20.00 1.76
C TYR A 445 0.29 19.52 3.15
N TYR A 446 0.75 20.46 3.98
CA TYR A 446 1.02 20.27 5.38
C TYR A 446 -0.16 20.86 6.18
N GLN A 447 -0.97 19.97 6.75
CA GLN A 447 -2.26 20.31 7.35
C GLN A 447 -2.20 20.24 8.88
N PRO A 448 -2.96 21.09 9.59
CA PRO A 448 -3.06 21.02 11.04
C PRO A 448 -3.79 19.74 11.49
N VAL A 449 -3.28 19.16 12.56
CA VAL A 449 -3.86 18.01 13.27
C VAL A 449 -3.93 18.30 14.76
N TYR A 450 -4.95 17.80 15.45
CA TYR A 450 -4.95 17.77 16.91
C TYR A 450 -4.16 16.56 17.38
N VAL A 451 -3.11 16.82 18.16
CA VAL A 451 -2.25 15.80 18.75
C VAL A 451 -2.62 15.67 20.21
N PHE A 452 -3.21 14.54 20.57
CA PHE A 452 -3.55 14.17 21.94
C PHE A 452 -2.44 13.32 22.52
N ASP A 453 -1.91 13.72 23.67
CA ASP A 453 -1.05 12.86 24.49
C ASP A 453 -1.94 11.80 25.16
N VAL A 454 -1.61 10.52 24.99
CA VAL A 454 -2.39 9.40 25.52
C VAL A 454 -1.53 8.40 26.27
N LYS A 455 -2.10 7.79 27.31
CA LYS A 455 -1.50 6.64 28.00
C LYS A 455 -2.41 5.43 27.83
N TYR A 456 -1.83 4.31 27.41
CA TYR A 456 -2.52 3.04 27.26
C TYR A 456 -2.47 2.26 28.57
N ASN A 457 -3.61 1.76 29.06
CA ASN A 457 -3.69 0.82 30.19
C ASN A 457 -2.93 1.26 31.46
N ASN A 458 -2.86 2.57 31.71
CA ASN A 458 -2.08 3.18 32.81
C ASN A 458 -0.57 2.93 32.74
N GLU A 459 0.00 2.66 31.56
CA GLU A 459 1.44 2.64 31.37
C GLU A 459 2.05 4.05 31.51
N ASP A 460 3.31 4.11 31.95
CA ASP A 460 4.04 5.37 32.10
C ASP A 460 4.45 5.99 30.74
N THR A 461 4.37 5.20 29.66
CA THR A 461 4.72 5.64 28.31
C THR A 461 3.62 6.52 27.72
N ILE A 462 3.96 7.78 27.44
CA ILE A 462 3.08 8.68 26.71
C ILE A 462 3.22 8.40 25.21
N SER A 463 2.11 8.11 24.58
CA SER A 463 1.97 8.00 23.13
C SER A 463 1.15 9.17 22.59
N GLN A 464 1.04 9.29 21.26
CA GLN A 464 0.28 10.37 20.63
C GLN A 464 -0.73 9.84 19.62
N ILE A 465 -1.96 10.34 19.71
CA ILE A 465 -3.00 10.13 18.69
C ILE A 465 -3.23 11.44 17.95
N MET A 466 -3.27 11.37 16.62
CA MET A 466 -3.43 12.53 15.75
C MET A 466 -4.79 12.50 15.05
N ILE A 467 -5.54 13.59 15.15
CA ILE A 467 -6.85 13.76 14.52
C ILE A 467 -6.77 14.87 13.46
N PRO A 468 -7.18 14.64 12.20
CA PRO A 468 -7.28 15.70 11.20
C PRO A 468 -8.18 16.84 11.68
N ALA A 469 -7.63 18.06 11.75
CA ALA A 469 -8.32 19.20 12.34
C ALA A 469 -9.15 19.99 11.33
N VAL A 470 -8.74 20.00 10.05
CA VAL A 470 -9.43 20.80 9.01
C VAL A 470 -10.86 20.31 8.81
N LYS A 471 -11.81 21.26 8.85
CA LYS A 471 -13.22 21.00 8.58
C LYS A 471 -13.41 20.76 7.07
N LYS A 472 -13.74 19.52 6.69
CA LYS A 472 -13.94 19.08 5.30
C LYS A 472 -15.37 19.25 4.82
#